data_AF-A0A3B9KGR0-F1
#
_entry.id   AF-A0A3B9KGR0-F1
#
_cell.length_a   1.000
_cell.length_b   1.000
_cell.length_c   1.000
_cell.angle_alpha   90.00
_cell.angle_beta   90.00
_cell.angle_gamma   90.00
#
_symmetry.space_group_name_H-M   'P 1'
#
loop_
_entity.id
_entity.type
_entity.pdbx_description
1 polymer ?
#
loop_
_entity_poly.entity_id
_entity_poly.type
_entity_poly.pdbx_seq_one_letter_code
_entity_poly.pdbx_strand_id
1 'polypeptide(L)'
;MPAPGQGALAVEMREEPEMIELLSPLNDRISQATTSAERMFMRRLGAGCYLPVAAYGEISGETLTLRGLVISLDGKRQVRVQQSMHWTAGNILLDAERLGVKVAEQALEQGASEIIGALTSSREQEQLHA
;
A
#
# COMPACT_ATOMS: atom_id res chain seq x y z
N MET A 1 11.42 4.38 5.58
CA MET A 1 10.56 3.68 4.61
C MET A 1 9.55 4.67 4.09
N PRO A 2 9.27 4.72 2.78
CA PRO A 2 8.44 5.75 2.16
C PRO A 2 6.95 5.59 2.46
N ALA A 3 6.17 6.65 2.18
CA ALA A 3 4.72 6.54 2.09
C ALA A 3 4.32 5.64 0.91
N PRO A 4 3.20 4.90 0.98
CA PRO A 4 2.70 4.09 -0.13
C PRO A 4 2.55 4.93 -1.41
N GLY A 5 3.19 4.50 -2.51
CA GLY A 5 3.17 5.18 -3.81
C GLY A 5 4.12 6.38 -3.93
N GLN A 6 4.96 6.67 -2.94
CA GLN A 6 5.86 7.82 -2.99
C GLN A 6 6.81 7.75 -4.18
N GLY A 7 6.85 8.81 -4.98
CA GLY A 7 7.69 8.92 -6.17
C GLY A 7 7.03 8.44 -7.47
N ALA A 8 5.84 7.84 -7.39
CA ALA A 8 5.04 7.49 -8.56
C ALA A 8 4.02 8.59 -8.90
N LEU A 9 3.66 8.69 -10.18
CA LEU A 9 2.55 9.52 -10.67
C LEU A 9 1.41 8.62 -11.12
N ALA A 10 0.19 8.98 -10.72
CA ALA A 10 -1.03 8.35 -11.22
C ALA A 10 -1.75 9.34 -12.14
N VAL A 11 -2.16 8.87 -13.33
CA VAL A 11 -3.00 9.63 -14.26
C VAL A 11 -4.40 9.06 -14.19
N GLU A 12 -5.35 9.87 -13.76
CA GLU A 12 -6.77 9.51 -13.75
C GLU A 12 -7.42 9.95 -15.07
N MET A 13 -8.23 9.06 -15.65
CA MET A 13 -8.93 9.27 -16.91
C MET A 13 -10.34 8.70 -16.81
N ARG A 14 -11.22 9.10 -17.74
CA ARG A 14 -12.49 8.40 -17.95
C ARG A 14 -12.23 7.04 -18.58
N GLU A 15 -13.09 6.07 -18.28
CA GLU A 15 -13.00 4.70 -18.80
C GLU A 15 -13.52 4.63 -20.25
N GLU A 16 -12.76 5.24 -21.16
CA GLU A 16 -13.06 5.33 -22.58
C GLU A 16 -11.93 4.65 -23.38
N PRO A 17 -12.23 3.83 -24.41
CA PRO A 17 -11.20 3.13 -25.19
C PRO A 17 -10.13 4.06 -25.77
N GLU A 18 -10.52 5.24 -26.26
CA GLU A 18 -9.56 6.20 -26.81
C GLU A 18 -8.58 6.72 -25.75
N MET A 19 -9.07 6.91 -24.51
CA MET A 19 -8.23 7.36 -23.39
C MET A 19 -7.25 6.27 -22.95
N ILE A 20 -7.69 5.01 -22.93
CA ILE A 20 -6.84 3.86 -22.61
C ILE A 20 -5.71 3.74 -23.65
N GLU A 21 -6.04 3.80 -24.94
CA GLU A 21 -5.06 3.71 -26.01
C GLU A 21 -4.03 4.85 -25.93
N LEU A 22 -4.50 6.08 -25.70
CA LEU A 22 -3.64 7.26 -25.60
C LEU A 22 -2.66 7.20 -24.42
N LEU A 23 -3.09 6.69 -23.26
CA LEU A 23 -2.30 6.72 -22.03
C LEU A 23 -1.50 5.43 -21.76
N SER A 24 -1.84 4.32 -22.41
CA SER A 24 -1.14 3.04 -22.27
C SER A 24 0.39 3.13 -22.42
N PRO A 25 0.96 3.92 -23.36
CA PRO A 25 2.41 4.04 -23.51
C PRO A 25 3.14 4.68 -22.32
N LEU A 26 2.42 5.42 -21.45
CA LEU A 26 3.01 6.09 -20.28
C LEU A 26 3.14 5.15 -19.07
N ASN A 27 2.45 4.01 -19.09
CA ASN A 27 2.36 3.13 -17.93
C ASN A 27 3.57 2.18 -17.83
N ASP A 28 4.41 2.40 -16.83
CA ASP A 28 5.43 1.45 -16.44
C ASP A 28 4.82 0.31 -15.60
N ARG A 29 4.87 -0.92 -16.11
CA ARG A 29 4.21 -2.09 -15.49
C ARG A 29 4.82 -2.44 -14.13
N ILE A 30 6.12 -2.19 -13.94
CA ILE A 30 6.81 -2.48 -12.67
C ILE A 30 6.36 -1.50 -11.59
N SER A 31 6.39 -0.20 -11.89
CA SER A 31 5.90 0.85 -10.99
C SER A 31 4.42 0.67 -10.68
N GLN A 32 3.60 0.30 -11.67
CA GLN A 32 2.19 -0.03 -11.44
C GLN A 32 2.03 -1.20 -10.47
N ALA A 33 2.78 -2.29 -10.65
CA ALA A 33 2.70 -3.46 -9.78
C ALA A 33 3.14 -3.13 -8.34
N THR A 34 4.31 -2.52 -8.15
CA THR A 34 4.83 -2.24 -6.81
C THR A 34 3.93 -1.26 -6.06
N THR A 35 3.46 -0.20 -6.71
CA THR A 35 2.55 0.77 -6.08
C THR A 35 1.16 0.20 -5.82
N SER A 36 0.67 -0.73 -6.64
CA SER A 36 -0.57 -1.47 -6.35
C SER A 36 -0.44 -2.35 -5.12
N ALA A 37 0.69 -3.03 -4.92
CA ALA A 37 0.95 -3.80 -3.70
C ALA A 37 0.96 -2.90 -2.45
N GLU A 38 1.66 -1.76 -2.53
CA GLU A 38 1.73 -0.76 -1.45
C GLU A 38 0.35 -0.17 -1.11
N ARG A 39 -0.43 0.21 -2.12
CA ARG A 39 -1.78 0.74 -1.97
C ARG A 39 -2.72 -0.31 -1.39
N MET A 40 -2.60 -1.56 -1.83
CA MET A 40 -3.46 -2.64 -1.32
C MET A 40 -3.15 -2.98 0.13
N PHE A 41 -1.88 -2.93 0.53
CA PHE A 41 -1.49 -3.02 1.94
C PHE A 41 -2.16 -1.93 2.79
N MET A 42 -2.03 -0.67 2.38
CA MET A 42 -2.63 0.46 3.09
C MET A 42 -4.16 0.36 3.14
N ARG A 43 -4.81 0.02 2.01
CA ARG A 43 -6.26 -0.16 1.92
C ARG A 43 -6.76 -1.27 2.83
N ARG A 44 -6.07 -2.42 2.85
CA ARG A 44 -6.47 -3.57 3.67
C ARG A 44 -6.37 -3.28 5.17
N LEU A 45 -5.43 -2.44 5.58
CA LEU A 45 -5.31 -1.94 6.95
C LEU A 45 -6.43 -0.94 7.34
N GLY A 46 -7.24 -0.48 6.38
CA GLY A 46 -8.18 0.63 6.59
C GLY A 46 -7.48 1.95 6.84
N ALA A 47 -6.21 2.07 6.46
CA ALA A 47 -5.40 3.24 6.75
C ALA A 47 -5.67 4.37 5.75
N GLY A 48 -6.05 5.55 6.24
CA GLY A 48 -6.06 6.79 5.48
C GLY A 48 -4.68 7.44 5.39
N CYS A 49 -4.51 8.41 4.49
CA CYS A 49 -3.23 9.07 4.21
C CYS A 49 -2.57 9.81 5.40
N TYR A 50 -3.31 10.03 6.48
CA TYR A 50 -2.83 10.70 7.69
C TYR A 50 -2.31 9.73 8.75
N LEU A 51 -2.50 8.42 8.55
CA LEU A 51 -2.02 7.42 9.48
C LEU A 51 -0.53 7.12 9.23
N PRO A 52 0.25 6.86 10.28
CA PRO A 52 1.68 6.55 10.22
C PRO A 52 1.96 5.15 9.67
N VAL A 53 1.63 4.97 8.39
CA VAL A 53 1.81 3.74 7.62
C VAL A 53 2.81 3.99 6.50
N ALA A 54 3.76 3.09 6.35
CA ALA A 54 4.72 3.08 5.26
C ALA A 54 4.67 1.73 4.54
N ALA A 55 4.91 1.75 3.23
CA ALA A 55 4.98 0.55 2.41
C ALA A 55 5.99 0.77 1.28
N TYR A 56 6.73 -0.28 0.93
CA TYR A 56 7.67 -0.21 -0.19
C TYR A 56 7.79 -1.56 -0.90
N GLY A 57 7.37 -1.58 -2.17
CA GLY A 57 7.40 -2.72 -3.07
C GLY A 57 8.58 -2.66 -4.02
N GLU A 58 9.21 -3.80 -4.27
CA GLU A 58 10.32 -3.92 -5.21
C GLU A 58 10.20 -5.22 -6.02
N ILE A 59 10.57 -5.17 -7.30
CA ILE A 59 10.70 -6.34 -8.16
C ILE A 59 12.18 -6.54 -8.50
N SER A 60 12.68 -7.75 -8.25
CA SER A 60 14.02 -8.18 -8.64
C SER A 60 13.92 -9.54 -9.33
N GLY A 61 14.17 -9.57 -10.64
CA GLY A 61 13.93 -10.75 -11.47
C GLY A 61 12.46 -11.19 -11.36
N GLU A 62 12.23 -12.46 -11.02
CA GLU A 62 10.90 -13.05 -10.90
C GLU A 62 10.28 -12.90 -9.50
N THR A 63 10.94 -12.16 -8.59
CA THR A 63 10.47 -11.97 -7.22
C THR A 63 9.92 -10.57 -7.01
N LEU A 64 8.70 -10.50 -6.48
CA LEU A 64 8.11 -9.28 -5.93
C LEU A 64 8.20 -9.35 -4.41
N THR A 65 8.75 -8.31 -3.80
CA THR A 65 8.86 -8.15 -2.34
C THR A 65 8.09 -6.92 -1.91
N LEU A 66 7.35 -7.02 -0.81
CA LEU A 66 6.68 -5.88 -0.19
C LEU A 66 7.07 -5.80 1.29
N ARG A 67 7.51 -4.62 1.71
CA ARG A 67 7.78 -4.26 3.11
C ARG A 67 6.72 -3.29 3.61
N GLY A 68 6.22 -3.52 4.82
CA GLY A 68 5.21 -2.69 5.48
C GLY A 68 5.62 -2.31 6.91
N LEU A 69 5.21 -1.11 7.34
CA LEU A 69 5.42 -0.57 8.69
C LEU A 69 4.17 0.16 9.13
N VAL A 70 3.75 -0.12 10.36
CA VAL A 70 2.75 0.64 11.11
C VAL A 70 3.41 1.09 12.40
N ILE A 71 3.38 2.37 12.73
CA ILE A 71 4.08 2.93 13.91
C ILE A 71 3.16 3.86 14.70
N SER A 72 3.23 3.89 16.04
CA SER A 72 2.51 4.88 16.84
C SER A 72 3.06 6.29 16.64
N LEU A 73 2.26 7.33 16.94
CA LEU A 73 2.71 8.73 16.81
C LEU A 73 3.93 9.07 17.67
N ASP A 74 4.06 8.42 18.83
CA ASP A 74 5.23 8.55 19.71
C ASP A 74 6.42 7.66 19.32
N GLY A 75 6.28 6.86 18.26
CA GLY A 75 7.30 5.97 17.74
C GLY A 75 7.56 4.70 18.56
N LYS A 76 6.92 4.51 19.73
CA LYS A 76 7.27 3.44 20.67
C LYS A 76 6.73 2.08 20.27
N ARG A 77 5.58 2.02 19.61
CA ARG A 77 4.98 0.80 19.08
C ARG A 77 5.19 0.76 17.58
N GLN A 78 5.72 -0.34 17.08
CA GLN A 78 5.87 -0.56 15.64
C GLN A 78 5.58 -2.01 15.27
N VAL A 79 4.96 -2.20 14.12
CA VAL A 79 4.78 -3.50 13.45
C VAL A 79 5.52 -3.42 12.12
N ARG A 80 6.48 -4.32 11.92
CA ARG A 80 7.26 -4.43 10.68
C ARG A 80 7.01 -5.78 10.05
N VAL A 81 6.59 -5.77 8.80
CA VAL A 81 6.26 -6.97 8.04
C VAL A 81 6.95 -6.95 6.68
N GLN A 82 7.27 -8.13 6.18
CA GLN A 82 7.84 -8.31 4.86
C GLN A 82 7.42 -9.66 4.33
N GLN A 83 6.99 -9.70 3.06
CA GLN A 83 6.76 -10.93 2.32
C GLN A 83 7.32 -10.80 0.91
N SER A 84 7.61 -11.96 0.31
CA SER A 84 8.01 -12.07 -1.08
C SER A 84 7.21 -13.16 -1.76
N MET A 85 6.96 -13.01 -3.06
CA MET A 85 6.39 -14.07 -3.88
C MET A 85 6.96 -14.02 -5.30
N HIS A 86 6.85 -15.14 -6.01
CA HIS A 86 7.08 -15.14 -7.45
C HIS A 86 5.88 -14.53 -8.16
N TRP A 87 6.14 -13.67 -9.15
CA TRP A 87 5.10 -13.07 -9.97
C TRP A 87 5.13 -13.67 -11.38
N THR A 88 3.99 -13.61 -12.06
CA THR A 88 3.87 -14.08 -13.46
C THR A 88 3.52 -12.92 -14.38
N ALA A 89 4.14 -12.83 -15.56
CA ALA A 89 3.93 -11.70 -16.47
C ALA A 89 2.47 -11.49 -16.90
N GLY A 90 1.67 -12.56 -16.93
CA GLY A 90 0.24 -12.51 -17.21
C GLY A 90 -0.61 -12.02 -16.03
N ASN A 91 -0.13 -12.13 -14.78
CA ASN A 91 -0.91 -11.82 -13.58
C ASN A 91 -0.21 -10.85 -12.61
N ILE A 92 0.85 -10.15 -13.04
CA ILE A 92 1.70 -9.32 -12.18
C ILE A 92 0.91 -8.36 -11.28
N LEU A 93 -0.15 -7.73 -11.81
CA LEU A 93 -0.98 -6.81 -11.05
C LEU A 93 -1.79 -7.53 -9.96
N LEU A 94 -2.40 -8.67 -10.30
CA LEU A 94 -3.15 -9.49 -9.35
C LEU A 94 -2.22 -10.12 -8.29
N ASP A 95 -1.02 -10.55 -8.68
CA ASP A 95 0.03 -11.04 -7.78
C ASP A 95 0.42 -9.94 -6.78
N ALA A 96 0.63 -8.73 -7.26
CA ALA A 96 0.98 -7.58 -6.43
C ALA A 96 -0.11 -7.20 -5.43
N GLU A 97 -1.36 -7.12 -5.85
CA GLU A 97 -2.48 -6.84 -4.96
C GLU A 97 -2.63 -7.95 -3.90
N ARG A 98 -2.51 -9.22 -4.29
CA ARG A 98 -2.52 -10.35 -3.34
C ARG A 98 -1.40 -10.25 -2.32
N LEU A 99 -0.19 -9.88 -2.73
CA LEU A 99 0.92 -9.67 -1.80
C LEU A 99 0.60 -8.54 -0.82
N GLY A 100 0.04 -7.42 -1.31
CA GLY A 100 -0.42 -6.30 -0.48
C GLY A 100 -1.40 -6.73 0.61
N VAL A 101 -2.41 -7.53 0.25
CA VAL A 101 -3.37 -8.09 1.22
C VAL A 101 -2.66 -8.98 2.25
N LYS A 102 -1.81 -9.92 1.80
CA LYS A 102 -1.10 -10.86 2.70
C LYS A 102 -0.22 -10.13 3.72
N VAL A 103 0.53 -9.13 3.26
CA VAL A 103 1.40 -8.33 4.15
C VAL A 103 0.57 -7.54 5.16
N ALA A 104 -0.60 -7.04 4.76
CA ALA A 104 -1.49 -6.34 5.68
C ALA A 104 -2.10 -7.29 6.71
N GLU A 105 -2.52 -8.49 6.30
CA GLU A 105 -3.04 -9.51 7.22
C GLU A 105 -1.98 -9.92 8.24
N GLN A 106 -0.73 -10.14 7.81
CA GLN A 106 0.38 -10.37 8.72
C GLN A 106 0.59 -9.19 9.70
N ALA A 107 0.42 -7.95 9.25
CA ALA A 107 0.54 -6.79 10.13
C ALA A 107 -0.60 -6.73 11.15
N LEU A 108 -1.84 -7.05 10.75
CA LEU A 108 -3.00 -7.10 11.63
C LEU A 108 -2.84 -8.19 12.70
N GLU A 109 -2.35 -9.37 12.33
CA GLU A 109 -2.00 -10.46 13.25
C GLU A 109 -0.93 -10.05 14.27
N GLN A 110 -0.03 -9.14 13.89
CA GLN A 110 1.02 -8.59 14.77
C GLN A 110 0.59 -7.36 15.57
N GLY A 111 -0.68 -7.00 15.53
CA GLY A 111 -1.24 -5.92 16.34
C GLY A 111 -1.15 -4.52 15.71
N ALA A 112 -1.17 -4.44 14.38
CA ALA A 112 -1.30 -3.16 13.67
C ALA A 112 -2.67 -2.50 13.92
N SER A 113 -3.71 -3.32 14.14
CA SER A 113 -5.08 -2.86 14.39
C SER A 113 -5.18 -1.93 15.60
N GLU A 114 -4.48 -2.25 16.68
CA GLU A 114 -4.50 -1.46 17.91
C GLU A 114 -3.77 -0.13 17.75
N ILE A 115 -2.72 -0.09 16.91
CA ILE A 115 -2.01 1.15 16.60
C ILE A 115 -2.91 2.05 15.75
N ILE A 116 -3.55 1.50 14.72
CA ILE A 116 -4.43 2.26 13.82
C ILE A 116 -5.68 2.74 14.55
N GLY A 117 -6.35 1.85 15.29
CA GLY A 117 -7.59 2.16 15.99
C GLY A 117 -7.45 3.28 17.03
N ALA A 118 -6.34 3.29 17.78
CA ALA A 118 -6.05 4.35 18.75
C ALA A 118 -6.00 5.75 18.09
N LEU A 119 -5.51 5.84 16.86
CA LEU A 119 -5.35 7.10 16.14
C LEU A 119 -6.62 7.59 15.47
N THR A 120 -7.43 6.69 14.94
CA THR A 120 -8.75 7.03 14.38
C THR A 120 -9.65 7.63 15.44
N SER A 121 -9.71 7.02 16.64
CA SER A 121 -10.52 7.52 17.75
C SER A 121 -10.07 8.87 18.29
N SER A 122 -8.76 9.12 18.40
CA SER A 122 -8.24 10.43 18.85
C SER A 122 -8.64 11.55 17.88
N ARG A 123 -8.65 11.29 16.58
CA ARG A 123 -8.95 12.30 15.57
C ARG A 123 -10.45 12.63 15.47
N GLU A 124 -11.30 11.62 15.62
CA GLU A 124 -12.75 11.82 15.72
C GLU A 124 -13.10 12.72 16.93
N GLN A 125 -12.43 12.50 18.07
CA GLN A 125 -12.59 13.35 19.25
C GLN A 125 -12.15 14.80 19.01
N GLU A 126 -11.02 15.02 18.33
CA GLU A 126 -10.56 16.37 17.97
C GLU A 126 -11.52 17.10 17.01
N GLN A 127 -12.14 16.38 16.06
CA GLN A 127 -13.11 16.95 15.12
C GLN A 127 -14.48 17.26 15.74
N LEU A 128 -14.89 16.54 16.79
CA LEU A 128 -16.12 16.82 17.54
C LEU A 128 -16.01 18.06 18.44
N HIS A 129 -14.79 18.52 18.71
CA HIS A 129 -14.50 19.67 19.58
C HIS A 129 -14.02 20.92 18.83
N ALA A 130 -14.02 20.91 17.50
CA ALA A 130 -13.67 22.03 16.62
C ALA A 130 -14.92 22.65 15.97
#